data_AF-A0A967WG26-F1
#
_entry.id   AF-A0A967WG26-F1
#
_cell.length_a   1.000
_cell.length_b   1.000
_cell.length_c   1.000
_cell.angle_alpha   90.00
_cell.angle_beta   90.00
_cell.angle_gamma   90.00
#
_symmetry.space_group_name_H-M   'P 1'
#
loop_
_entity.id
_entity.type
_entity.pdbx_description
1 polymer ?
#
loop_
_entity_poly.entity_id
_entity_poly.type
_entity_poly.pdbx_seq_one_letter_code
_entity_poly.pdbx_strand_id
1 'polypeptide(L)' 'MVRKTHLRLVETPQPVNGGLRIAFASSDQQSVDQHFGTAIGFVIYELSESAAQQVEICRFAASAQDGDHGKLIDRML' A
#
# COMPACT_ATOMS: atom_id res chain seq x y z
N MET A 1 17.92 -11.79 17.52
CA MET A 1 18.54 -11.55 16.20
C MET A 1 17.42 -11.29 15.19
N VAL A 2 17.13 -10.01 14.88
CA VAL A 2 15.99 -9.63 14.01
C VAL A 2 16.45 -9.66 12.55
N ARG A 3 15.81 -10.50 11.72
CA ARG A 3 16.03 -10.51 10.27
C ARG A 3 15.40 -9.25 9.68
N LYS A 4 16.22 -8.31 9.17
CA LYS A 4 15.75 -7.21 8.34
C LYS A 4 15.32 -7.79 7.00
N THR A 5 14.02 -7.87 6.75
CA THR A 5 13.48 -8.17 5.42
C THR A 5 13.57 -6.89 4.59
N HIS A 6 14.53 -6.83 3.68
CA HIS A 6 14.63 -5.73 2.72
C HIS A 6 13.64 -6.03 1.59
N LEU A 7 12.75 -5.07 1.30
CA LEU A 7 11.89 -5.13 0.13
C LEU A 7 12.77 -5.03 -1.13
N ARG A 8 12.59 -5.96 -2.05
CA ARG A 8 13.21 -5.93 -3.37
C ARG A 8 12.10 -5.89 -4.40
N LEU A 9 12.10 -4.84 -5.21
CA LEU A 9 11.29 -4.75 -6.42
C LEU A 9 11.75 -5.84 -7.40
N VAL A 10 10.84 -6.74 -7.79
CA VAL A 10 11.15 -7.90 -8.64
C VAL A 10 11.17 -7.51 -10.12
N GLU A 11 10.36 -6.53 -10.52
CA GLU A 11 10.33 -5.97 -11.86
C GLU A 11 10.08 -4.46 -11.78
N THR A 12 10.79 -3.68 -12.60
CA THR A 12 10.49 -2.25 -12.75
C THR A 12 9.57 -2.13 -13.97
N PRO A 13 8.24 -2.03 -13.79
CA PRO A 13 7.37 -1.73 -14.93
C PRO A 13 7.86 -0.43 -15.56
N GLN A 14 7.93 -0.41 -16.89
CA GLN A 14 8.27 0.82 -17.61
C GLN A 14 7.25 1.87 -17.17
N PRO A 15 7.68 2.96 -16.51
CA PRO A 15 6.75 3.96 -16.04
C PRO A 15 5.98 4.47 -17.26
N VAL A 16 4.66 4.29 -17.27
CA VAL A 16 3.84 5.00 -18.25
C VAL A 16 4.05 6.48 -17.98
N ASN A 17 4.60 7.20 -18.95
CA ASN A 17 4.94 8.61 -18.79
C ASN A 17 3.63 9.38 -18.55
N GLY A 18 3.43 9.89 -17.33
CA GLY A 18 2.17 10.52 -16.91
C GLY A 18 1.15 9.59 -16.23
N GLY A 19 1.50 8.35 -15.87
CA GLY A 19 0.60 7.44 -15.15
C GLY A 19 0.38 7.81 -13.69
N LEU A 20 -0.86 7.64 -13.20
CA LEU A 20 -1.22 7.83 -11.81
C LEU A 20 -1.01 6.52 -11.04
N ARG A 21 -0.31 6.56 -9.91
CA ARG A 21 -0.22 5.42 -9.00
C ARG A 21 -1.23 5.55 -7.87
N ILE A 22 -2.02 4.49 -7.67
CA ILE A 22 -3.05 4.43 -6.63
C ILE A 22 -2.75 3.24 -5.72
N ALA A 23 -2.74 3.49 -4.41
CA ALA A 23 -2.60 2.45 -3.38
C ALA A 23 -3.97 2.12 -2.78
N PHE A 24 -4.30 0.83 -2.72
CA PHE A 24 -5.53 0.34 -2.08
C PHE A 24 -5.22 -0.49 -0.85
N ALA A 25 -5.91 -0.19 0.26
CA ALA A 25 -5.88 -0.98 1.49
C ALA A 25 -6.72 -2.25 1.29
N SER A 26 -6.05 -3.39 1.16
CA SER A 26 -6.69 -4.66 0.79
C SER A 26 -6.05 -5.85 1.48
N SER A 27 -6.86 -6.75 2.02
CA SER A 27 -6.40 -7.98 2.67
C SER A 27 -6.10 -9.11 1.67
N ASP A 28 -6.81 -9.11 0.55
CA ASP A 28 -6.82 -10.17 -0.48
C ASP A 28 -6.25 -9.70 -1.84
N GLN A 29 -5.93 -8.42 -1.99
CA GLN A 29 -5.51 -7.72 -3.21
C GLN A 29 -6.62 -7.57 -4.28
N GLN A 30 -7.85 -7.98 -3.99
CA GLN A 30 -8.98 -7.88 -4.93
C GLN A 30 -10.06 -6.93 -4.43
N SER A 31 -10.26 -6.88 -3.12
CA SER A 31 -11.31 -6.11 -2.45
C SER A 31 -10.70 -4.98 -1.64
N VAL A 32 -11.26 -3.77 -1.75
CA VAL A 32 -10.89 -2.65 -0.87
C VAL A 32 -11.67 -2.82 0.44
N ASP A 33 -11.05 -3.47 1.41
CA ASP A 33 -11.71 -3.96 2.63
C ASP A 33 -11.02 -3.51 3.93
N GLN A 34 -9.90 -2.80 3.84
CA GLN A 34 -9.16 -2.32 5.00
C GLN A 34 -9.16 -0.81 5.14
N HIS A 35 -9.11 -0.34 6.39
CA HIS A 35 -8.83 1.05 6.69
C HIS A 35 -7.33 1.32 6.61
N PHE A 36 -6.95 2.48 6.07
CA PHE A 36 -5.54 2.88 5.92
C PHE A 36 -4.73 2.73 7.21
N GLY A 37 -5.28 3.17 8.35
CA GLY A 37 -4.57 3.15 9.64
C GLY A 37 -4.36 1.75 10.24
N THR A 38 -5.05 0.73 9.74
CA THR A 38 -4.98 -0.65 10.24
C THR A 38 -4.67 -1.67 9.15
N ALA A 39 -4.40 -1.21 7.91
CA ALA A 39 -4.15 -2.09 6.79
C ALA A 39 -2.91 -2.95 7.04
N ILE A 40 -2.96 -4.23 6.69
CA ILE A 40 -1.80 -5.13 6.70
C ILE A 40 -0.87 -4.92 5.49
N GLY A 41 -1.32 -4.13 4.51
CA GLY A 41 -0.59 -3.82 3.30
C GLY A 41 -1.42 -3.04 2.29
N PHE A 42 -0.77 -2.70 1.19
CA PHE A 42 -1.37 -2.06 0.02
C PHE A 42 -1.11 -2.87 -1.25
N VAL A 43 -2.08 -2.85 -2.14
CA VAL A 43 -1.87 -3.18 -3.56
C VAL A 43 -1.76 -1.87 -4.34
N ILE A 44 -0.72 -1.72 -5.15
CA ILE A 44 -0.47 -0.54 -5.97
C ILE A 44 -0.87 -0.84 -7.40
N TYR A 45 -1.72 0.02 -7.96
CA TYR A 45 -2.05 0.05 -9.38
C TYR A 45 -1.43 1.27 -10.04
N GLU A 46 -0.94 1.08 -11.26
CA GLU A 46 -0.60 2.16 -12.17
C GLU A 46 -1.73 2.30 -13.19
N LEU A 47 -2.26 3.52 -13.31
CA LEU A 47 -3.36 3.87 -14.19
C LEU A 47 -2.86 4.80 -15.30
N SER A 48 -3.34 4.53 -16.51
CA SER A 48 -3.28 5.43 -17.67
C SER A 48 -4.71 5.75 -18.12
N GLU A 49 -4.85 6.55 -19.19
CA GLU A 49 -6.16 6.85 -19.79
C GLU A 49 -6.92 5.59 -20.25
N SER A 50 -6.20 4.52 -20.61
CA SER A 50 -6.77 3.34 -21.26
C SER A 50 -6.56 2.04 -20.49
N ALA A 51 -5.79 2.05 -19.40
CA ALA A 51 -5.41 0.84 -18.69
C ALA A 51 -5.24 1.06 -17.19
N ALA A 52 -5.46 -0.01 -16.43
CA ALA A 52 -5.08 -0.13 -15.04
C ALA A 52 -4.35 -1.45 -14.84
N GLN A 53 -3.17 -1.42 -14.25
CA GLN A 53 -2.35 -2.60 -14.03
C GLN A 53 -1.85 -2.63 -12.60
N GLN A 54 -1.93 -3.81 -11.96
CA GLN A 54 -1.29 -4.02 -10.67
C GLN A 54 0.22 -4.03 -10.88
N VAL A 55 0.93 -3.16 -10.19
CA VAL A 55 2.39 -3.00 -10.35
C VAL A 55 3.17 -3.40 -9.11
N GLU A 56 2.54 -3.40 -7.93
CA GLU A 56 3.24 -3.74 -6.69
C GLU A 56 2.27 -4.22 -5.60
N ILE A 57 2.78 -5.08 -4.71
CA ILE A 57 2.11 -5.44 -3.46
C ILE A 57 3.08 -5.13 -2.32
N CYS A 58 2.67 -4.21 -1.45
CA CYS A 58 3.43 -3.81 -0.27
C CYS A 58 2.77 -4.39 0.97
N ARG A 59 3.47 -5.24 1.73
CA ARG A 59 3.00 -5.71 3.04
C ARG A 59 3.79 -5.05 4.14
N PHE A 60 3.10 -4.62 5.19
CA PHE A 60 3.78 -4.14 6.38
C PHE A 60 4.33 -5.31 7.18
N ALA A 61 5.46 -5.09 7.87
CA ALA A 61 5.92 -6.05 8.85
C ALA A 61 4.85 -6.19 9.95
N ALA A 62 4.79 -7.36 10.59
CA ALA A 62 3.97 -7.56 11.79
C ALA A 62 4.56 -6.72 12.95
N SER A 63 4.34 -5.42 12.93
CA SER A 63 4.50 -4.54 14.08
C SER A 63 3.18 -4.55 14.83
N ALA A 64 3.26 -4.72 16.16
CA ALA A 64 2.12 -4.71 17.06
C ALA A 64 1.18 -3.55 16.71
N GLN A 65 0.03 -3.87 16.11
CA GLN A 65 -1.07 -2.93 16.03
C GLN A 65 -1.42 -2.59 17.48
N ASP A 66 -1.07 -1.40 17.95
CA ASP A 66 -1.40 -0.99 19.30
C ASP A 66 -2.85 -0.51 19.43
N GLY A 67 -3.60 -0.50 18.31
CA GLY A 67 -5.01 -0.11 18.29
C GLY A 67 -5.25 1.32 18.73
N ASP A 68 -4.20 2.17 18.79
CA ASP A 68 -4.32 3.53 19.26
C ASP A 68 -4.88 4.42 18.15
N HIS A 69 -6.22 4.43 18.06
CA HIS A 69 -7.01 5.33 17.21
C HIS A 69 -6.89 6.81 17.64
N GLY A 70 -6.18 7.12 18.74
CA GLY A 70 -5.89 8.47 19.20
C GLY A 70 -4.76 9.17 18.45
N LYS A 71 -4.05 8.53 17.51
CA LYS A 71 -2.91 9.14 16.80
C LYS A 71 -3.26 10.20 15.75
N LEU A 72 -4.55 10.41 15.50
CA LEU A 72 -5.07 11.49 14.65
C LEU A 72 -5.69 12.61 15.51
N ILE A 73 -5.03 12.98 16.61
CA ILE A 73 -5.37 14.25 17.28
C ILE A 73 -4.98 15.38 16.33
N ASP A 74 -6.00 15.83 15.61
CA ASP A 74 -6.19 17.20 15.18
C ASP A 74 -5.06 17.84 14.34
N ARG A 75 -5.12 17.59 13.03
CA ARG A 75 -4.53 18.50 12.03
C ARG A 75 -5.59 19.01 11.05
N MET A 76 -6.77 19.33 11.57
CA MET A 76 -7.79 20.05 10.81
C MET A 76 -8.50 21.09 11.69
N LEU A 77 -7.72 22.12 12.07
CA LEU A 77 -8.12 23.45 12.56
C LEU A 77 -9.08 23.53 13.77
#